data_AF-A0A511Z221-F1
#
_entry.id   AF-A0A511Z221-F1
#
_cell.length_a   1.000
_cell.length_b   1.000
_cell.length_c   1.000
_cell.angle_alpha   90.00
_cell.angle_beta   90.00
_cell.angle_gamma   90.00
#
_symmetry.space_group_name_H-M   'P 1'
#
loop_
_entity.id
_entity.type
_entity.pdbx_description
1 polymer ?
#
loop_
_entity_poly.entity_id
_entity_poly.type
_entity_poly.pdbx_seq_one_letter_code
_entity_poly.pdbx_strand_id
1 'polypeptide(L)'
;MNRHVPPAHPRRAARVRPPELQRLVRKHEELEALISAARSHGQSTGRLWSAMVCVEDRMRLAFPRAYAHWIAVWAIQRPRGLHPPGGSSPACSLCAGTPSAPRTTHHQAVGQ
;
A
#
# COMPACT_ATOMS: atom_id res chain seq x y z
N MET A 1 -26.34 -29.83 47.13
CA MET A 1 -25.11 -29.68 46.31
C MET A 1 -25.34 -28.55 45.30
N ASN A 2 -24.97 -27.31 45.66
CA ASN A 2 -25.18 -26.14 44.79
C ASN A 2 -24.03 -26.01 43.80
N ARG A 3 -24.30 -26.21 42.51
CA ARG A 3 -23.33 -25.97 41.43
C ARG A 3 -23.24 -24.46 41.19
N HIS A 4 -22.10 -23.87 41.55
CA HIS A 4 -21.74 -22.52 41.18
C HIS A 4 -21.46 -22.49 39.67
N VAL A 5 -22.34 -21.85 38.90
CA VAL A 5 -22.15 -21.62 37.46
C VAL A 5 -21.31 -20.34 37.33
N PRO A 6 -20.10 -20.39 36.75
CA PRO A 6 -19.29 -19.19 36.56
C PRO A 6 -19.97 -18.23 35.57
N PRO A 7 -19.85 -16.90 35.76
CA PRO A 7 -20.46 -15.94 34.87
C PRO A 7 -19.84 -16.04 33.47
N ALA A 8 -20.69 -16.11 32.45
CA ALA A 8 -20.29 -16.09 31.05
C ALA A 8 -19.45 -14.84 30.77
N HIS A 9 -18.18 -15.03 30.38
CA HIS A 9 -17.35 -13.94 29.89
C HIS A 9 -18.06 -13.25 28.72
N PRO A 10 -18.20 -11.91 28.73
CA PRO A 10 -18.79 -11.21 27.60
C PRO A 10 -17.92 -11.48 26.37
N ARG A 11 -18.53 -12.09 25.35
CA ARG A 11 -17.95 -12.24 24.01
C ARG A 11 -17.34 -10.90 23.62
N ARG A 12 -16.01 -10.88 23.46
CA ARG A 12 -15.22 -9.72 23.04
C ARG A 12 -15.85 -9.18 21.75
N ALA A 13 -16.66 -8.13 21.87
CA ALA A 13 -17.29 -7.51 20.71
C ALA A 13 -16.19 -7.18 19.71
N ALA A 14 -16.29 -7.73 18.50
CA ALA A 14 -15.37 -7.41 17.42
C ALA A 14 -15.46 -5.89 17.23
N ARG A 15 -14.39 -5.17 17.60
CA ARG A 15 -14.34 -3.72 17.43
C ARG A 15 -14.31 -3.45 15.93
N VAL A 16 -15.48 -3.16 15.36
CA VAL A 16 -15.61 -2.72 13.97
C VAL A 16 -14.75 -1.47 13.82
N ARG A 17 -13.75 -1.50 12.93
CA ARG A 17 -12.93 -0.31 12.67
C ARG A 17 -13.83 0.81 12.17
N PRO A 18 -13.68 2.04 12.68
CA PRO A 18 -14.39 3.19 12.16
C PRO A 18 -14.24 3.27 10.63
N PRO A 19 -15.32 3.54 9.86
CA PRO A 19 -15.24 3.63 8.40
C PRO A 19 -14.20 4.65 7.90
N GLU A 20 -13.98 5.73 8.65
CA GLU A 20 -12.95 6.72 8.32
C GLU A 20 -11.53 6.15 8.43
N LEU A 21 -11.21 5.42 9.50
CA LEU A 21 -9.90 4.78 9.64
C LEU A 21 -9.65 3.79 8.50
N GLN A 22 -10.67 3.04 8.07
CA GLN A 22 -10.55 2.13 6.92
C GLN A 22 -10.24 2.88 5.62
N ARG A 23 -10.88 4.03 5.40
CA ARG A 23 -10.60 4.89 4.23
C ARG A 23 -9.17 5.43 4.25
N LEU A 24 -8.67 5.87 5.40
CA LEU A 24 -7.31 6.38 5.55
C LEU A 24 -6.26 5.28 5.31
N VAL A 25 -6.46 4.09 5.88
CA VAL A 25 -5.59 2.92 5.63
C VAL A 25 -5.55 2.59 4.14
N ARG A 26 -6.71 2.48 3.49
CA ARG A 26 -6.78 2.20 2.05
C ARG A 26 -6.06 3.28 1.23
N LYS A 27 -6.19 4.55 1.61
CA LYS A 27 -5.53 5.64 0.91
C LYS A 27 -4.02 5.60 1.06
N HIS A 28 -3.53 5.20 2.24
CA HIS A 28 -2.11 4.99 2.48
C HIS A 28 -1.56 3.86 1.59
N GLU A 29 -2.25 2.71 1.55
CA GLU A 29 -1.86 1.58 0.70
C GLU A 29 -1.83 1.95 -0.80
N GLU A 30 -2.81 2.73 -1.26
CA GLU A 30 -2.83 3.26 -2.63
C GLU A 30 -1.63 4.17 -2.92
N LEU A 31 -1.30 5.08 -2.01
CA LEU A 31 -0.15 5.99 -2.16
C LEU A 31 1.17 5.24 -2.17
N GLU A 32 1.34 4.21 -1.33
CA GLU A 32 2.55 3.38 -1.34
C GLU A 32 2.70 2.62 -2.67
N ALA A 33 1.60 2.08 -3.21
CA ALA A 33 1.62 1.44 -4.52
C ALA A 33 2.03 2.42 -5.65
N LEU A 34 1.50 3.64 -5.63
CA LEU A 34 1.86 4.69 -6.59
C LEU A 34 3.31 5.14 -6.44
N ILE A 35 3.80 5.31 -5.21
CA ILE A 35 5.21 5.65 -4.93
C ILE A 35 6.13 4.57 -5.46
N SER A 36 5.79 3.30 -5.23
CA SER A 36 6.56 2.18 -5.74
C SER A 36 6.58 2.18 -7.27
N ALA A 37 5.44 2.35 -7.93
CA ALA A 37 5.37 2.39 -9.38
C ALA A 37 6.20 3.55 -9.94
N ALA A 38 6.00 4.76 -9.42
CA ALA A 38 6.75 5.95 -9.83
C ALA A 38 8.27 5.75 -9.68
N ARG A 39 8.73 5.13 -8.59
CA ARG A 39 10.16 4.79 -8.40
C ARG A 39 10.68 3.82 -9.46
N SER A 40 9.95 2.76 -9.77
CA SER A 40 10.34 1.80 -10.81
C SER A 40 10.42 2.43 -12.21
N HIS A 41 9.72 3.55 -12.43
CA HIS A 41 9.72 4.31 -13.68
C HIS A 41 10.59 5.59 -13.63
N GLY A 42 11.38 5.81 -12.57
CA GLY A 42 12.24 7.00 -12.44
C GLY A 42 11.48 8.33 -12.30
N GLN A 43 10.19 8.29 -11.97
CA GLN A 43 9.35 9.47 -11.80
C GLN A 43 9.52 10.09 -10.41
N SER A 44 9.28 11.40 -10.31
CA SER A 44 9.31 12.11 -9.03
C SER A 44 8.19 11.62 -8.11
N THR A 45 8.53 11.35 -6.85
CA THR A 45 7.59 10.88 -5.83
C THR A 45 7.25 11.93 -4.78
N GLY A 46 7.81 13.14 -4.87
CA GLY A 46 7.72 14.15 -3.80
C GLY A 46 6.28 14.46 -3.39
N ARG A 47 5.39 14.71 -4.37
CA ARG A 47 3.96 15.00 -4.08
C ARG A 47 3.24 13.80 -3.45
N LEU A 48 3.56 12.58 -3.88
CA LEU A 48 2.95 11.36 -3.33
C LEU A 48 3.39 11.12 -1.89
N TRP A 49 4.69 11.35 -1.59
CA TRP A 49 5.22 11.30 -0.23
C TRP A 49 4.56 12.34 0.68
N SER A 50 4.43 13.58 0.24
CA SER A 50 3.75 14.61 1.02
C SER A 50 2.30 14.22 1.33
N ALA A 51 1.57 13.68 0.34
CA ALA A 51 0.21 13.20 0.56
C ALA A 51 0.14 12.04 1.56
N MET A 52 1.10 11.10 1.51
CA MET A 52 1.16 9.97 2.43
C MET A 52 1.41 10.43 3.87
N VAL A 53 2.33 11.38 4.07
CA VAL A 53 2.57 12.00 5.38
C VAL A 53 1.32 12.67 5.92
N CYS A 54 0.53 13.38 5.09
CA CYS A 54 -0.73 13.97 5.52
C CYS A 54 -1.77 12.92 5.96
N VAL A 55 -1.83 11.78 5.27
CA VAL A 55 -2.73 10.67 5.66
C VAL A 55 -2.29 10.08 7.00
N GLU A 56 -0.99 9.81 7.17
CA GLU A 56 -0.44 9.29 8.43
C GLU A 56 -0.69 10.25 9.59
N ASP A 57 -0.51 11.56 9.39
CA ASP A 57 -0.76 12.55 10.44
C ASP A 57 -2.24 12.59 10.84
N ARG A 58 -3.16 12.52 9.87
CA ARG A 58 -4.60 12.43 10.16
C ARG A 58 -4.95 11.16 10.93
N MET A 59 -4.35 10.02 10.58
CA MET A 59 -4.53 8.76 11.31
C MET A 59 -3.99 8.86 12.74
N ARG A 60 -2.81 9.47 12.90
CA ARG A 60 -2.15 9.67 14.20
C ARG A 60 -2.97 10.56 15.12
N LEU A 61 -3.53 11.66 14.61
CA LEU A 61 -4.32 12.61 15.39
C LEU A 61 -5.71 12.08 15.73
N ALA A 62 -6.44 11.51 14.76
CA ALA A 62 -7.82 11.06 14.97
C ALA A 62 -7.91 9.67 15.63
N PHE A 63 -6.91 8.81 15.42
CA PHE A 63 -6.94 7.40 15.86
C PHE A 63 -5.59 6.93 16.44
N PRO A 64 -5.00 7.60 17.44
CA PRO A 64 -3.61 7.38 17.86
C PRO A 64 -3.27 5.93 18.22
N ARG A 65 -4.14 5.25 18.98
CA ARG A 65 -3.94 3.84 19.34
C ARG A 65 -4.03 2.89 18.16
N ALA A 66 -4.96 3.14 17.25
CA ALA A 66 -5.15 2.31 16.06
C ALA A 66 -4.02 2.55 15.05
N TYR A 67 -3.56 3.80 14.92
CA TYR A 67 -2.41 4.18 14.12
C TYR A 67 -1.14 3.49 14.62
N ALA A 68 -0.83 3.57 15.91
CA ALA A 68 0.37 2.93 16.48
C ALA A 68 0.40 1.41 16.22
N HIS A 69 -0.75 0.74 16.38
CA HIS A 69 -0.84 -0.69 16.07
C HIS A 69 -0.71 -0.95 14.56
N TRP A 70 -1.42 -0.20 13.74
CA TRP A 70 -1.42 -0.38 12.29
C TRP A 70 -0.02 -0.12 11.69
N ILE A 71 0.67 0.94 12.08
CA ILE A 71 2.01 1.26 11.54
C ILE A 71 3.04 0.20 11.94
N ALA A 72 2.94 -0.36 13.15
CA ALA A 72 3.81 -1.45 13.60
C ALA A 72 3.60 -2.72 12.76
N VAL A 73 2.35 -3.09 12.48
CA VAL A 73 2.03 -4.22 11.60
C VAL A 73 2.46 -3.95 10.17
N TRP A 74 2.17 -2.74 9.66
CA TRP A 74 2.50 -2.34 8.30
C TRP A 74 4.01 -2.32 8.05
N ALA A 75 4.82 -1.84 9.01
CA ALA A 75 6.28 -1.83 8.89
C ALA A 75 6.87 -3.24 8.70
N ILE A 76 6.25 -4.26 9.30
CA ILE A 76 6.65 -5.67 9.15
C ILE A 76 6.17 -6.23 7.80
N GLN A 77 4.96 -5.87 7.37
CA GLN A 77 4.29 -6.41 6.18
C GLN A 77 4.47 -5.53 4.93
N ARG A 78 5.38 -4.55 4.98
CA ARG A 78 5.46 -3.50 3.97
C ARG A 78 5.51 -4.11 2.55
N PRO A 79 4.59 -3.71 1.66
CA PRO A 79 4.60 -4.21 0.29
C PRO A 79 5.95 -3.94 -0.36
N ARG A 80 6.54 -4.98 -0.96
CA ARG A 80 7.69 -4.79 -1.85
C ARG A 80 7.18 -4.29 -3.19
N GLY A 81 7.99 -3.50 -3.89
CA GLY A 81 7.59 -2.95 -5.17
C GLY A 81 7.21 -4.01 -6.19
N LEU A 82 6.26 -3.68 -7.07
CA LEU A 82 5.65 -4.64 -8.00
C LEU A 82 6.64 -5.25 -8.99
N HIS A 83 7.67 -4.50 -9.38
CA HIS A 83 8.76 -4.95 -10.23
C HIS A 83 9.98 -4.04 -10.08
N PRO A 84 11.20 -4.55 -10.34
CA PRO A 84 12.40 -3.72 -10.40
C PRO A 84 12.34 -2.72 -11.58
N PRO A 85 13.18 -1.66 -11.55
CA PRO A 85 13.37 -0.79 -12.71
C PRO A 85 13.71 -1.59 -13.97
N GLY A 86 13.08 -1.26 -15.10
CA GLY A 86 13.23 -1.99 -16.37
C GLY A 86 12.43 -3.30 -16.47
N GLY A 87 11.82 -3.77 -15.38
CA GLY A 87 10.80 -4.82 -15.42
C GLY A 87 9.42 -4.29 -15.82
N SER A 88 8.52 -5.19 -16.21
CA SER A 88 7.11 -4.87 -16.50
C SER A 88 6.21 -5.83 -15.74
N SER A 89 5.11 -5.33 -15.17
CA SER A 89 4.11 -6.16 -14.48
C SER A 89 2.69 -5.72 -14.87
N PRO A 90 1.77 -6.65 -15.18
CA PRO A 90 0.37 -6.32 -15.47
C PRO A 90 -0.36 -5.75 -14.24
N ALA A 91 0.17 -5.95 -13.04
CA ALA A 91 -0.36 -5.37 -11.81
C ALA A 91 0.09 -3.91 -11.59
N CYS A 92 1.05 -3.41 -12.37
CA CYS A 92 1.51 -2.02 -12.30
C CYS A 92 0.64 -1.14 -13.20
N SER A 93 -0.05 -0.18 -12.60
CA SER A 93 -0.92 0.76 -13.33
C SER A 93 -0.18 1.58 -14.38
N LEU A 94 1.12 1.87 -14.16
CA LEU A 94 1.97 2.57 -15.14
C LEU A 94 2.38 1.66 -16.30
N CYS A 95 2.58 0.36 -16.08
CA CYS A 95 2.86 -0.59 -17.16
C CYS A 95 1.61 -0.88 -18.01
N ALA A 96 0.45 -1.02 -17.36
CA ALA A 96 -0.81 -1.36 -18.02
C ALA A 96 -1.31 -0.28 -19.00
N GLY A 97 -0.85 0.96 -18.84
CA GLY A 97 -1.20 2.09 -19.71
C GLY A 97 -0.26 2.31 -20.91
N THR A 98 0.85 1.57 -21.01
CA THR A 98 1.74 1.65 -22.17
C THR A 98 1.18 0.76 -23.27
N PRO A 99 0.63 1.29 -24.39
CA PRO A 99 0.48 0.46 -25.59
C PRO A 99 1.88 -0.03 -25.92
N SER A 100 2.06 -1.35 -25.99
CA SER A 100 3.32 -1.96 -26.39
C SER A 100 3.78 -1.30 -27.69
N ALA A 101 4.73 -0.36 -27.60
CA ALA A 101 5.42 0.12 -28.77
C ALA A 101 6.03 -1.13 -29.42
N PRO A 102 5.80 -1.38 -30.72
CA PRO A 102 6.46 -2.50 -31.37
C PRO A 102 7.95 -2.30 -31.16
N ARG A 103 8.61 -3.31 -30.58
CA ARG A 103 10.07 -3.36 -30.50
C ARG A 103 10.59 -3.16 -31.92
N THR A 104 11.03 -1.94 -32.25
CA THR A 104 11.89 -1.72 -33.40
C THR A 104 13.21 -2.36 -33.02
N THR A 105 13.36 -3.63 -33.36
CA THR A 105 14.64 -4.31 -33.35
C THR A 105 15.51 -3.53 -34.34
N HIS A 106 16.35 -2.63 -33.83
CA HIS A 106 17.46 -2.10 -34.60
C HIS A 106 18.41 -3.27 -34.85
N HIS A 107 18.15 -4.05 -35.90
CA HIS A 107 19.19 -4.85 -36.53
C HIS A 107 20.16 -3.85 -37.15
N GLN A 108 21.25 -3.60 -36.44
CA GLN A 108 22.42 -2.94 -37.00
C GLN A 108 22.93 -3.85 -38.14
N ALA A 109 22.58 -3.50 -39.37
CA ALA A 109 23.23 -4.03 -40.56
C ALA A 109 24.67 -3.52 -40.54
N VAL A 110 25.58 -4.34 -40.03
CA VAL A 110 27.00 -4.20 -40.33
C VAL A 110 27.21 -4.83 -41.70
N GLY A 111 27.27 -3.97 -42.72
CA GLY A 111 27.88 -4.34 -43.99
C GLY A 111 29.40 -4.43 -43.81
N GLN A 112 29.99 -5.54 -44.26
CA GLN A 112 31.06 -5.60 -45.26
C GLN A 112 31.39 -7.07 -45.54
#